data_AF-A0A7J5A820-F1
#
_entry.id   AF-A0A7J5A820-F1
#
_cell.length_a   1.000
_cell.length_b   1.000
_cell.length_c   1.000
_cell.angle_alpha   90.00
_cell.angle_beta   90.00
_cell.angle_gamma   90.00
#
_symmetry.space_group_name_H-M   'P 1'
#
loop_
_entity.id
_entity.type
_entity.pdbx_description
1 polymer ?
#
loop_
_entity_poly.entity_id
_entity_poly.type
_entity_poly.pdbx_seq_one_letter_code
_entity_poly.pdbx_strand_id
1 'polypeptide(L)' 'MDIRVIIKLHELLMAGSAGNSEYLSKRLGISVRTVYNYVTFMKNELNAPIIYNSNNKCYSYDGVCELCFIG' A
#
# COMPACT_ATOMS: atom_id res chain seq x y z
N MET A 1 -11.04 4.66 -7.48
CA MET A 1 -9.94 4.76 -6.50
C MET A 1 -9.89 6.18 -6.00
N ASP A 2 -9.65 6.39 -4.71
CA ASP A 2 -9.50 7.70 -4.07
C ASP A 2 -8.01 7.95 -3.85
N ILE A 3 -7.50 9.05 -4.41
CA ILE A 3 -6.08 9.40 -4.35
C ILE A 3 -5.59 9.57 -2.91
N ARG A 4 -6.45 10.00 -1.97
CA ARG A 4 -6.09 10.17 -0.55
C ARG A 4 -5.76 8.83 0.11
N VAL A 5 -6.37 7.74 -0.34
CA VAL A 5 -6.07 6.39 0.16
C VAL A 5 -4.74 5.91 -0.40
N ILE A 6 -4.45 6.21 -1.68
CA ILE A 6 -3.17 5.89 -2.31
C ILE A 6 -2.03 6.58 -1.57
N ILE A 7 -2.16 7.89 -1.29
CA ILE A 7 -1.16 8.68 -0.56
C ILE A 7 -0.91 8.06 0.82
N LYS A 8 -1.96 7.82 1.61
CA LYS A 8 -1.81 7.21 2.95
C LYS A 8 -1.20 5.82 2.90
N LEU A 9 -1.59 4.99 1.94
CA LEU A 9 -1.01 3.65 1.79
C LEU A 9 0.48 3.74 1.42
N HIS A 10 0.84 4.65 0.51
CA HIS A 10 2.23 4.93 0.15
C HIS A 10 3.06 5.37 1.38
N GLU A 11 2.55 6.32 2.19
CA GLU A 11 3.20 6.76 3.43
C GLU A 11 3.43 5.60 4.41
N LEU A 12 2.44 4.72 4.58
CA LEU A 12 2.56 3.55 5.45
C LEU A 12 3.61 2.55 4.95
N LEU A 13 3.69 2.35 3.63
CA LEU A 13 4.70 1.48 3.00
C LEU A 13 6.10 2.07 3.15
N MET A 14 6.27 3.37 2.92
CA MET A 14 7.54 4.09 3.10
C MET A 14 8.02 4.05 4.55
N ALA A 15 7.10 4.16 5.52
CA ALA A 15 7.40 4.09 6.94
C ALA A 15 7.63 2.64 7.46
N GLY A 16 7.46 1.61 6.62
CA GLY A 16 7.55 0.22 7.04
C GLY A 16 6.44 -0.20 8.02
N SER A 17 5.32 0.53 8.04
CA SER A 17 4.22 0.36 9.01
C SER A 17 2.91 -0.13 8.37
N ALA A 18 2.95 -0.57 7.12
CA ALA A 18 1.79 -1.02 6.37
C ALA A 18 1.14 -2.29 6.95
N GLY A 19 1.90 -3.24 7.52
CA GLY A 19 1.32 -4.48 8.08
C GLY A 19 0.59 -5.34 7.02
N ASN A 20 -0.39 -6.14 7.45
CA ASN A 20 -1.24 -6.95 6.58
C ASN A 20 -2.48 -6.20 6.06
N SER A 21 -3.25 -6.86 5.21
CA SER A 21 -4.45 -6.29 4.60
C SER A 21 -5.55 -5.98 5.62
N GLU A 22 -5.68 -6.75 6.72
CA GLU A 22 -6.62 -6.47 7.82
C GLU A 22 -6.21 -5.24 8.65
N TYR A 23 -4.91 -5.04 8.85
CA TYR A 23 -4.39 -3.85 9.50
C TYR A 23 -4.63 -2.61 8.63
N LEU A 24 -4.27 -2.70 7.35
CA LEU A 24 -4.52 -1.62 6.39
C LEU A 24 -6.00 -1.28 6.27
N SER A 25 -6.88 -2.28 6.28
CA SER A 25 -8.33 -2.05 6.16
C SER A 25 -8.83 -1.20 7.33
N LYS A 26 -8.42 -1.53 8.56
CA LYS A 26 -8.76 -0.77 9.77
C LYS A 26 -8.13 0.61 9.76
N ARG A 27 -6.85 0.72 9.38
CA ARG A 27 -6.10 1.98 9.40
C ARG A 27 -6.59 2.99 8.36
N LEU A 28 -7.00 2.50 7.19
CA LEU A 28 -7.50 3.32 6.08
C LEU A 28 -9.02 3.49 6.08
N GLY A 29 -9.74 2.77 6.94
CA GLY A 29 -11.21 2.85 7.04
C GLY A 29 -11.93 2.27 5.82
N ILE A 30 -11.35 1.25 5.17
CA ILE A 30 -11.87 0.60 3.96
C ILE A 30 -11.97 -0.91 4.14
N SER A 31 -12.66 -1.59 3.23
CA SER A 31 -12.73 -3.06 3.27
C SER A 31 -11.39 -3.70 2.89
N VAL A 32 -11.13 -4.92 3.38
CA VAL A 32 -9.95 -5.72 3.00
C VAL A 32 -9.89 -5.93 1.48
N ARG A 33 -11.04 -6.18 0.84
CA ARG A 33 -11.14 -6.28 -0.63
C ARG A 33 -10.67 -4.99 -1.31
N THR A 34 -11.04 -3.85 -0.75
CA THR A 34 -10.61 -2.54 -1.26
C THR A 34 -9.10 -2.35 -1.10
N VAL A 35 -8.50 -2.80 0.01
CA VAL A 35 -7.04 -2.78 0.18
C VAL A 35 -6.35 -3.55 -0.94
N TYR A 36 -6.81 -4.78 -1.25
CA TYR A 36 -6.27 -5.55 -2.38
C TYR A 36 -6.39 -4.80 -3.70
N ASN A 37 -7.52 -4.15 -3.97
CA ASN A 37 -7.67 -3.34 -5.17
C ASN A 37 -6.65 -2.19 -5.22
N TYR A 38 -6.37 -1.52 -4.09
CA TYR A 38 -5.36 -0.44 -4.03
C TYR A 38 -3.95 -0.96 -4.22
N VAL A 39 -3.58 -2.05 -3.55
CA VAL A 39 -2.26 -2.66 -3.71
C VAL A 39 -2.05 -3.10 -5.16
N THR A 40 -3.02 -3.79 -5.76
CA THR A 40 -2.95 -4.22 -7.16
C THR A 40 -2.86 -3.04 -8.12
N PHE A 41 -3.66 -1.98 -7.90
CA PHE A 41 -3.62 -0.78 -8.72
C PHE A 41 -2.26 -0.08 -8.63
N MET A 42 -1.75 0.15 -7.41
CA MET A 42 -0.43 0.77 -7.22
C MET A 42 0.68 -0.09 -7.85
N LYS A 43 0.59 -1.42 -7.73
CA LYS A 43 1.59 -2.33 -8.28
C LYS A 43 1.57 -2.36 -9.81
N ASN A 44 0.40 -2.50 -10.42
CA ASN A 44 0.28 -2.77 -11.85
C ASN A 44 0.17 -1.50 -12.69
N GLU A 45 -0.57 -0.50 -12.21
CA GLU A 45 -0.85 0.73 -12.98
C GLU A 45 0.15 1.85 -12.66
N LEU A 46 0.64 1.91 -11.41
CA LEU A 46 1.62 2.91 -10.98
C LEU A 46 3.06 2.37 -10.91
N ASN A 47 3.27 1.10 -11.29
CA ASN A 47 4.56 0.41 -11.23
C ASN A 47 5.25 0.48 -9.84
N ALA A 48 4.46 0.58 -8.77
CA ALA A 48 5.01 0.63 -7.42
C ALA A 48 5.56 -0.77 -7.04
N PRO A 49 6.80 -0.88 -6.52
CA PRO A 49 7.43 -2.17 -6.23
C PRO A 49 6.89 -2.79 -4.94
N ILE A 50 5.57 -3.00 -4.82
CA ILE A 50 4.94 -3.54 -3.61
C ILE A 50 5.06 -5.06 -3.60
N ILE A 51 5.60 -5.59 -2.51
CA ILE A 51 5.62 -7.02 -2.19
C ILE A 51 4.82 -7.30 -0.93
N TYR A 52 4.35 -8.54 -0.82
CA TYR A 52 3.79 -9.09 0.40
C TYR A 52 4.71 -10.18 0.91
N ASN A 53 5.28 -9.99 2.10
CA ASN A 53 6.11 -10.98 2.75
C ASN A 53 5.22 -11.91 3.58
N SER A 54 5.15 -13.18 3.18
CA SER A 54 4.30 -14.19 3.83
C SER A 54 4.80 -14.60 5.22
N ASN A 55 6.10 -14.48 5.51
CA ASN A 55 6.70 -14.88 6.78
C ASN A 55 6.30 -13.94 7.91
N ASN A 56 6.29 -12.63 7.65
CA ASN A 56 5.90 -11.61 8.62
C ASN A 56 4.51 -11.01 8.38
N LYS A 57 3.82 -11.45 7.31
CA LYS A 57 2.49 -10.98 6.90
C LYS A 57 2.45 -9.46 6.74
N CYS A 58 3.43 -8.87 6.06
CA CYS A 58 3.51 -7.43 5.87
C CYS A 58 3.68 -7.05 4.40
N TYR A 59 3.04 -5.95 4.02
CA TYR A 59 3.33 -5.25 2.79
C TYR A 59 4.55 -4.32 2.97
N SER A 60 5.40 -4.26 1.95
CA SER A 60 6.56 -3.37 1.90
C SER A 60 6.92 -3.05 0.45
N TYR A 61 7.79 -2.05 0.27
CA TYR A 61 8.46 -1.85 -1.01
C TYR A 61 9.67 -2.78 -1.15
N ASP A 62 9.83 -3.35 -2.34
CA ASP A 62 10.98 -4.14 -2.77
C ASP A 62 11.91 -3.26 -3.60
N GLY A 63 12.60 -2.35 -2.91
CA GLY A 63 13.48 -1.35 -3.51
C GLY A 63 12.93 0.07 -3.48
N VAL A 64 13.49 0.93 -4.33
CA VAL A 64 13.14 2.36 -4.39
C VAL A 64 11.79 2.52 -5.08
N CYS A 65 10.85 3.18 -4.42
CA CYS A 65 9.60 3.61 -5.03
C CYS A 65 9.73 5.05 -5.51
N GLU A 66 9.56 5.30 -6.81
CA GLU A 66 9.67 6.64 -7.42
C GLU A 66 8.38 7.46 -7.33
N LEU A 67 7.32 6.92 -6.72
CA LEU A 67 6.07 7.66 -6.54
C LEU A 67 6.30 8.86 -5.64
N CYS A 68 6.00 10.04 -6.17
CA CYS A 68 6.04 11.30 -5.44
C CYS A 68 4.69 12.00 -5.57
N PHE A 69 4.08 12.31 -4.43
CA PHE A 69 2.84 13.08 -4.35
C PHE A 69 3.19 14.48 -3.87
N ILE A 70 3.24 15.45 -4.79
CA ILE A 70 3.49 16.85 -4.48
C ILE A 70 2.12 17.52 -4.27
N GLY A 71 1.90 18.06 -3.07
CA GLY A 71 0.69 18.80 -2.69
C GLY A 71 0.88 20.30 -2.87
#